data_AF-A0A9J7BIM7-F1
#
_entry.id   AF-A0A9J7BIM7-F1
#
_cell.length_a   1.000
_cell.length_b   1.000
_cell.length_c   1.000
_cell.angle_alpha   90.00
_cell.angle_beta   90.00
_cell.angle_gamma   90.00
#
_symmetry.space_group_name_H-M   'P 1'
#
loop_
_entity.id
_entity.type
_entity.pdbx_description
1 polymer ?
#
loop_
_entity_poly.entity_id
_entity_poly.type
_entity_poly.pdbx_seq_one_letter_code
_entity_poly.pdbx_strand_id
1 'polypeptide(L)'
;MHVTQYTSWLLFELTSRKRRNAAEQEAIDLLTLLIEQYENEKYPVPDAEPADVLRFLLEQNGLSQKDLVPELGAESTVSLVLAGKRKLTGDHIARLSKRFSVSPAVFFQS
;
A
#
# COMPACT_ATOMS: atom_id res chain seq x y z
N MET A 1 -2.22 -15.28 6.00
CA MET A 1 -3.17 -15.47 7.11
C MET A 1 -4.18 -14.32 7.03
N HIS A 2 -5.46 -14.66 6.81
CA HIS A 2 -6.56 -13.76 6.42
C HIS A 2 -7.12 -12.96 7.60
N VAL A 3 -6.39 -11.99 8.17
CA VAL A 3 -6.97 -11.12 9.24
C VAL A 3 -7.47 -9.79 8.66
N THR A 4 -6.74 -9.20 7.72
CA THR A 4 -7.05 -7.90 7.10
C THR A 4 -8.34 -7.88 6.27
N GLN A 5 -8.74 -9.01 5.69
CA GLN A 5 -9.99 -9.10 4.91
C GLN A 5 -11.23 -9.05 5.80
N TYR A 6 -11.15 -9.56 7.03
CA TYR A 6 -12.29 -9.63 7.93
C TYR A 6 -12.47 -8.34 8.73
N THR A 7 -11.38 -7.69 9.16
CA THR A 7 -11.45 -6.43 9.92
C THR A 7 -12.00 -5.28 9.06
N SER A 8 -11.52 -5.15 7.81
CA SER A 8 -12.01 -4.13 6.87
C SER A 8 -13.49 -4.33 6.52
N TRP A 9 -13.95 -5.58 6.38
CA TRP A 9 -15.35 -5.89 6.08
C TRP A 9 -16.29 -5.60 7.27
N LEU A 10 -15.89 -5.96 8.50
CA LEU A 10 -16.68 -5.68 9.71
C LEU A 10 -16.77 -4.17 10.00
N LEU A 11 -15.68 -3.43 9.80
CA LEU A 11 -15.69 -1.97 9.94
C LEU A 11 -16.61 -1.33 8.89
N PHE A 12 -16.56 -1.81 7.64
CA PHE A 12 -17.47 -1.37 6.57
C PHE A 12 -18.94 -1.68 6.88
N GLU A 13 -19.26 -2.85 7.44
CA GLU A 13 -20.62 -3.23 7.82
C GLU A 13 -21.18 -2.32 8.94
N LEU A 14 -20.39 -2.07 9.99
CA LEU A 14 -20.74 -1.19 11.10
C LEU A 14 -20.93 0.26 10.63
N THR A 15 -20.06 0.72 9.71
CA THR A 15 -20.12 2.06 9.11
C THR A 15 -21.11 2.20 7.94
N SER A 16 -21.87 1.15 7.60
CA SER A 16 -22.90 1.17 6.55
C SER A 16 -24.35 1.29 7.08
N ARG A 17 -24.58 1.24 8.40
CA ARG A 17 -25.93 1.38 8.98
C ARG A 17 -26.40 2.84 9.03
N LYS A 18 -27.64 3.07 8.59
CA LYS A 18 -28.21 4.40 8.19
C LYS A 18 -28.82 5.23 9.33
N ARG A 19 -28.90 4.72 10.56
CA ARG A 19 -29.17 5.50 11.78
C ARG A 19 -28.23 5.02 12.86
N ARG A 20 -27.41 5.93 13.38
CA ARG A 20 -26.54 5.69 14.54
C ARG A 20 -26.92 6.65 15.64
N ASN A 21 -26.97 6.18 16.87
CA ASN A 21 -27.02 7.04 18.04
C ASN A 21 -25.58 7.39 18.50
N ALA A 22 -25.45 8.37 19.40
CA ALA A 22 -24.15 8.88 19.83
C ALA A 22 -23.26 7.78 20.46
N ALA A 23 -23.84 6.85 21.23
CA ALA A 23 -23.09 5.76 21.84
C ALA A 23 -22.56 4.74 20.82
N GLU A 24 -23.29 4.50 19.73
CA GLU A 24 -22.83 3.65 18.63
C GLU A 24 -21.66 4.30 17.87
N GLN A 25 -21.67 5.62 17.69
CA GLN A 25 -20.55 6.33 17.07
C GLN A 25 -19.31 6.29 17.96
N GLU A 26 -19.48 6.55 19.26
CA GLU A 26 -18.39 6.50 20.24
C GLU A 26 -17.75 5.11 20.33
N ALA A 27 -18.57 4.05 20.26
CA ALA A 27 -18.09 2.67 20.21
C ALA A 27 -17.31 2.36 18.91
N ILE A 28 -17.75 2.88 17.76
CA ILE A 28 -17.03 2.74 16.48
C ILE A 28 -15.67 3.45 16.54
N ASP A 29 -15.63 4.67 17.06
CA ASP A 29 -14.41 5.46 17.15
C ASP A 29 -13.39 4.76 18.07
N LEU A 30 -13.85 4.25 19.22
CA LEU A 30 -13.02 3.47 20.13
C LEU A 30 -12.52 2.17 19.50
N LEU A 31 -13.39 1.41 18.81
CA LEU A 31 -12.99 0.17 18.15
C LEU A 31 -11.98 0.42 17.03
N THR A 32 -12.17 1.50 16.25
CA THR A 32 -11.21 1.92 15.22
C THR A 32 -9.84 2.18 15.84
N LEU A 33 -9.78 2.98 16.90
CA LEU A 33 -8.53 3.29 17.59
C LEU A 33 -7.83 2.04 18.13
N LEU A 34 -8.58 1.12 18.75
CA LEU A 34 -8.03 -0.12 19.30
C LEU A 34 -7.49 -1.05 18.20
N ILE A 35 -8.19 -1.12 17.06
CA ILE A 35 -7.72 -1.88 15.89
C ILE A 35 -6.43 -1.28 15.35
N GLU A 36 -6.38 0.05 15.17
CA GLU A 36 -5.16 0.74 14.70
C GLU A 36 -3.97 0.50 15.65
N GLN A 37 -4.18 0.58 16.96
CA GLN A 37 -3.15 0.31 17.96
C GLN A 37 -2.67 -1.14 17.90
N TYR A 38 -3.60 -2.10 17.86
CA TYR A 38 -3.27 -3.52 17.78
C TYR A 38 -2.53 -3.87 16.48
N GLU A 39 -2.97 -3.33 15.35
CA GLU A 39 -2.32 -3.53 14.05
C GLU A 39 -0.92 -2.93 14.05
N ASN A 40 -0.71 -1.72 14.57
CA ASN A 40 0.63 -1.12 14.68
C ASN A 40 1.58 -1.92 15.58
N GLU A 41 1.10 -2.49 16.68
CA GLU A 41 1.93 -3.29 17.59
C GLU A 41 2.23 -4.70 17.08
N LYS A 42 1.23 -5.37 16.47
CA LYS A 42 1.33 -6.79 16.09
C LYS A 42 1.71 -7.01 14.63
N TYR A 43 1.34 -6.08 13.76
CA TYR A 43 1.56 -6.11 12.33
C TYR A 43 2.12 -4.75 11.88
N PRO A 44 3.27 -4.30 12.42
CA PRO A 44 3.90 -3.08 11.94
C PRO A 44 4.03 -3.21 10.43
N VAL A 45 3.56 -2.19 9.69
CA VAL A 45 3.72 -2.16 8.23
C VAL A 45 5.21 -2.31 7.99
N PRO A 46 5.67 -3.44 7.43
CA PRO A 46 7.10 -3.65 7.24
C PRO A 46 7.60 -2.55 6.32
N ASP A 47 8.78 -2.01 6.60
CA ASP A 47 9.45 -1.08 5.69
C ASP A 47 9.58 -1.78 4.34
N ALA A 48 8.66 -1.46 3.44
CA ALA A 48 8.63 -2.05 2.13
C ALA A 48 9.71 -1.36 1.34
N GLU A 49 10.72 -2.11 0.94
CA GLU A 49 11.68 -1.60 -0.01
C GLU A 49 10.93 -1.13 -1.27
N PRO A 50 11.35 -0.05 -1.94
CA PRO A 50 10.64 0.44 -3.12
C PRO A 50 10.52 -0.63 -4.22
N ALA A 51 11.43 -1.61 -4.21
CA ALA A 51 11.39 -2.79 -5.07
C ALA A 51 10.20 -3.73 -4.76
N ASP A 52 9.84 -3.91 -3.48
CA ASP A 52 8.68 -4.70 -3.06
C ASP A 52 7.37 -4.02 -3.43
N VAL A 53 7.30 -2.71 -3.25
CA VAL A 53 6.14 -1.91 -3.69
C VAL A 53 5.94 -2.04 -5.20
N LEU A 54 7.02 -2.00 -5.99
CA LEU A 54 6.94 -2.23 -7.43
C LEU A 54 6.49 -3.64 -7.80
N ARG A 55 7.01 -4.68 -7.12
CA ARG A 55 6.56 -6.06 -7.34
C ARG A 55 5.06 -6.21 -7.08
N PHE A 56 4.60 -5.64 -5.97
CA PHE A 56 3.19 -5.64 -5.61
C PHE A 56 2.33 -4.94 -6.66
N LEU A 57 2.74 -3.74 -7.11
CA LEU A 57 2.02 -3.01 -8.15
C LEU A 57 1.98 -3.77 -9.48
N LEU A 58 3.06 -4.46 -9.85
CA LEU A 58 3.07 -5.33 -11.03
C LEU A 58 2.07 -6.47 -10.91
N GLU A 59 2.06 -7.17 -9.77
CA GLU A 59 1.15 -8.29 -9.51
C GLU A 59 -0.32 -7.85 -9.52
N GLN A 60 -0.66 -6.77 -8.81
CA GLN A 60 -2.03 -6.26 -8.74
C GLN A 60 -2.57 -5.77 -10.09
N ASN A 61 -1.70 -5.33 -10.99
CA ASN A 61 -2.07 -4.84 -12.32
C ASN A 61 -1.86 -5.90 -13.43
N GLY A 62 -1.42 -7.12 -13.09
CA GLY A 62 -1.13 -8.18 -14.07
C GLY A 62 -0.02 -7.81 -15.05
N LEU A 63 0.93 -6.98 -14.64
CA LEU A 63 2.01 -6.45 -15.48
C LEU A 63 3.29 -7.26 -15.31
N SER A 64 4.08 -7.33 -16.37
CA SER A 64 5.42 -7.89 -16.36
C SER A 64 6.46 -6.83 -16.03
N GLN A 65 7.68 -7.24 -15.66
CA GLN A 65 8.78 -6.30 -15.40
C GLN A 65 9.08 -5.41 -16.61
N LYS A 66 8.98 -5.95 -17.83
CA LYS A 66 9.24 -5.22 -19.07
C LYS A 66 8.29 -4.04 -19.27
N ASP A 67 7.11 -4.12 -18.68
CA ASP A 67 6.13 -3.06 -18.77
C ASP A 67 6.55 -1.81 -17.97
N LEU A 68 7.58 -1.87 -17.12
CA LEU A 68 8.14 -0.70 -16.41
C LEU A 68 9.22 0.07 -17.19
N VAL A 69 9.57 -0.39 -18.40
CA VAL A 69 10.55 0.28 -19.26
C VAL A 69 10.16 1.74 -19.57
N PRO A 70 8.89 2.11 -19.81
CA PRO A 70 8.52 3.50 -20.04
C PRO A 70 8.84 4.44 -18.86
N GLU A 71 8.84 3.92 -17.62
CA GLU A 71 9.11 4.71 -16.43
C GLU A 71 10.58 4.67 -16.02
N LEU A 72 11.26 3.54 -16.22
CA LEU A 72 12.64 3.30 -15.79
C LEU A 72 13.68 3.37 -16.92
N GLY A 73 13.24 3.51 -18.17
CA GLY A 73 14.04 3.76 -19.36
C GLY A 73 14.56 2.50 -20.08
N ALA A 74 15.04 1.49 -19.36
CA ALA A 74 15.61 0.28 -19.96
C ALA A 74 15.35 -0.97 -19.12
N GLU A 75 15.23 -2.14 -19.77
CA GLU A 75 15.01 -3.42 -19.08
C GLU A 75 16.10 -3.71 -18.03
N SER A 76 17.37 -3.36 -18.33
CA SER A 76 18.47 -3.51 -17.37
C SER A 76 18.29 -2.67 -16.10
N THR A 77 17.77 -1.45 -16.23
CA THR A 77 17.43 -0.60 -15.09
C THR A 77 16.28 -1.19 -14.28
N VAL A 78 15.24 -1.70 -14.95
CA VAL A 78 14.12 -2.37 -14.27
C VAL A 78 14.63 -3.54 -13.42
N SER A 79 15.40 -4.45 -14.00
CA SER A 79 15.91 -5.61 -13.28
C SER A 79 16.81 -5.21 -12.10
N LEU A 80 17.65 -4.18 -12.26
CA LEU A 80 18.49 -3.69 -11.15
C LEU A 80 17.68 -3.06 -10.02
N VAL A 81 16.63 -2.32 -10.35
CA VAL A 81 15.71 -1.72 -9.35
C VAL A 81 14.95 -2.81 -8.62
N LEU A 82 14.36 -3.77 -9.34
CA LEU A 82 13.65 -4.90 -8.72
C LEU A 82 14.59 -5.79 -7.90
N ALA A 83 15.86 -5.93 -8.29
CA ALA A 83 16.86 -6.64 -7.50
C ALA A 83 17.38 -5.83 -6.28
N GLY A 84 16.91 -4.59 -6.06
CA GLY A 84 17.38 -3.72 -4.98
C GLY A 84 18.80 -3.18 -5.18
N LYS A 85 19.42 -3.43 -6.34
CA LYS A 85 20.79 -3.02 -6.66
C LYS A 85 20.89 -1.58 -7.14
N ARG A 86 19.76 -0.95 -7.48
CA ARG A 86 19.69 0.44 -7.92
C ARG A 86 18.49 1.14 -7.27
N LYS A 87 18.73 2.31 -6.69
CA LYS A 87 17.66 3.15 -6.12
C LYS A 87 16.84 3.83 -7.21
N LEU A 88 15.56 4.04 -6.94
CA LEU A 88 14.71 4.90 -7.74
C LEU A 88 15.16 6.36 -7.61
N THR A 89 15.15 7.09 -8.72
CA THR A 89 15.34 8.55 -8.71
C THR A 89 13.99 9.23 -8.46
N GLY A 90 13.99 10.49 -8.02
CA GLY A 90 12.74 11.25 -7.84
C GLY A 90 11.90 11.34 -9.12
N ASP A 91 12.56 11.38 -10.28
CA ASP A 91 11.92 11.38 -11.60
C ASP A 91 11.27 10.01 -11.93
N HIS A 92 11.91 8.90 -11.57
CA HIS A 92 11.29 7.57 -11.66
C HIS A 92 10.05 7.49 -10.76
N ILE A 93 10.17 7.94 -9.51
CA ILE A 93 9.07 7.95 -8.53
C ILE A 93 7.89 8.77 -9.06
N ALA A 94 8.14 9.95 -9.62
CA ALA A 94 7.08 10.80 -10.18
C ALA A 94 6.33 10.09 -11.33
N ARG A 95 7.05 9.43 -12.25
CA ARG A 95 6.42 8.66 -13.34
C ARG A 95 5.63 7.46 -12.85
N LEU A 96 6.21 6.68 -11.93
CA LEU A 96 5.56 5.51 -11.36
C LEU A 96 4.31 5.90 -10.56
N SER A 97 4.39 6.95 -9.75
CA SER A 97 3.27 7.50 -8.98
C SER A 97 2.13 7.92 -9.90
N LYS A 98 2.45 8.59 -11.02
CA LYS A 98 1.46 8.98 -12.03
C LYS A 98 0.81 7.77 -12.70
N ARG A 99 1.60 6.73 -13.04
CA ARG A 99 1.07 5.53 -13.70
C ARG A 99 0.14 4.74 -12.80
N PHE A 100 0.55 4.50 -11.56
CA PHE A 100 -0.20 3.66 -10.63
C PHE A 100 -1.21 4.45 -9.79
N SER A 101 -1.30 5.77 -9.97
CA SER A 101 -2.16 6.67 -9.18
C SER A 101 -1.95 6.51 -7.67
N VAL A 102 -0.70 6.33 -7.25
CA VAL A 102 -0.30 6.20 -5.84
C VAL A 102 0.49 7.42 -5.38
N SER A 103 0.50 7.69 -4.09
CA SER A 103 1.33 8.75 -3.51
C SER A 103 2.82 8.43 -3.68
N PRO A 104 3.68 9.40 -4.06
CA PRO A 104 5.14 9.21 -4.06
C PRO A 104 5.70 8.67 -2.74
N ALA A 105 5.03 8.96 -1.63
CA ALA A 105 5.39 8.51 -0.28
C ALA A 105 5.62 6.99 -0.21
N VAL A 106 4.87 6.20 -0.99
CA VAL A 106 4.96 4.73 -0.94
C VAL A 106 6.31 4.19 -1.44
N PHE A 107 7.10 4.99 -2.15
CA PHE A 107 8.42 4.60 -2.65
C PHE A 107 9.58 5.12 -1.80
N PHE A 108 9.29 5.75 -0.66
CA PHE A 108 10.30 6.12 0.33
C PHE A 108 10.26 5.10 1.47
N GLN A 109 11.45 4.60 1.85
CA GLN A 109 11.60 3.84 3.09
C GLN A 109 11.12 4.76 4.23
N SER A 110 10.11 4.31 4.98
CA SER A 110 9.61 5.02 6.17
C SER A 110 10.32 4.54 7.43
#